data_AF-A0A4W6BS02-F1
#
_entry.id   AF-A0A4W6BS02-F1
#
_cell.length_a   1.000
_cell.length_b   1.000
_cell.length_c   1.000
_cell.angle_alpha   90.00
_cell.angle_beta   90.00
_cell.angle_gamma   90.00
#
_symmetry.space_group_name_H-M   'P 1'
#
loop_
_entity.id
_entity.type
_entity.pdbx_description
1 polymer ?
#
loop_
_entity_poly.entity_id
_entity_poly.type
_entity_poly.pdbx_seq_one_letter_code
_entity_poly.pdbx_strand_id
1 'polypeptide(L)'
;MTFKDMVRWNTRVSAMYALGIWTMIGSFAYFKYTVKKEEVQEQEDPNQVVHRTPHNETVIIYKKDFVPYSSRIYTFIRSFSSDPGTGDNEK
;
A
#
# COMPACT_ATOMS: atom_id res chain seq x y z
N MET A 1 -0.27 35.17 29.53
CA MET A 1 0.46 34.85 28.29
C MET A 1 1.14 36.11 27.81
N THR A 2 2.45 36.09 27.68
CA THR A 2 3.20 37.26 27.19
C THR A 2 3.20 37.24 25.66
N PHE A 3 3.24 38.40 24.99
CA PHE A 3 3.31 38.47 23.51
C PHE A 3 4.47 37.62 22.93
N LYS A 4 5.60 37.56 23.64
CA LYS A 4 6.77 36.77 23.28
C LYS A 4 6.49 35.26 23.26
N ASP A 5 5.61 34.79 24.14
CA ASP A 5 5.20 33.38 24.22
C ASP A 5 4.27 33.02 23.05
N MET A 6 3.37 33.93 22.66
CA MET A 6 2.50 33.76 21.50
C MET A 6 3.29 33.67 20.19
N VAL A 7 4.28 34.55 20.00
CA VAL A 7 5.16 34.52 18.82
C VAL A 7 5.95 33.21 18.78
N ARG A 8 6.55 32.79 19.90
CA ARG A 8 7.29 31.52 20.01
C ARG A 8 6.42 30.30 19.72
N TRP A 9 5.17 30.31 20.17
CA TRP A 9 4.20 29.24 19.89
C TRP A 9 3.84 29.19 18.41
N ASN A 10 3.53 30.34 17.81
CA ASN A 10 3.22 30.45 16.39
C ASN A 10 4.38 29.96 15.50
N THR A 11 5.63 30.34 15.83
CA THR A 11 6.80 29.88 15.08
C THR A 11 6.97 28.37 15.14
N ARG A 12 6.74 27.75 16.30
CA ARG A 12 6.84 26.29 16.46
C ARG A 12 5.77 25.56 15.65
N VAL A 13 4.52 26.01 15.75
CA VAL A 13 3.40 25.41 15.02
C VAL A 13 3.56 25.61 13.51
N SER A 14 3.98 26.80 13.07
CA SER A 14 4.25 27.08 11.66
C SER A 14 5.38 26.22 11.11
N ALA A 15 6.44 25.96 11.88
CA ALA A 15 7.52 25.08 11.45
C ALA A 15 7.05 23.63 11.30
N MET A 16 6.25 23.11 12.24
CA MET A 16 5.66 21.78 12.13
C MET A 16 4.76 21.65 10.90
N TYR A 17 3.97 22.68 10.60
CA TYR A 17 3.08 22.71 9.45
C TYR A 17 3.85 22.74 8.12
N ALA A 18 4.89 23.58 8.05
CA ALA A 18 5.76 23.66 6.89
C ALA A 18 6.46 22.33 6.61
N LEU A 19 7.01 21.67 7.65
CA LEU A 19 7.62 20.35 7.52
C LEU A 19 6.61 19.31 7.04
N GLY A 20 5.39 19.29 7.61
CA GLY A 20 4.33 18.37 7.20
C GLY A 20 3.95 18.54 5.73
N ILE A 21 3.70 19.77 5.27
CA ILE A 21 3.39 20.06 3.87
C ILE A 21 4.53 19.62 2.96
N TRP A 22 5.78 19.94 3.32
CA TRP A 22 6.93 19.60 2.50
C TRP A 22 7.17 18.09 2.42
N THR A 23 6.89 17.35 3.49
CA THR A 23 6.94 15.87 3.46
C THR A 23 5.85 15.26 2.57
N MET A 24 4.63 15.81 2.58
CA MET A 24 3.56 15.36 1.68
C MET A 24 3.92 15.61 0.21
N ILE A 25 4.40 16.82 -0.11
CA ILE A 25 4.84 17.18 -1.47
C ILE A 25 6.01 16.30 -1.90
N GLY A 26 7.01 16.11 -1.03
CA GLY A 26 8.18 15.27 -1.30
C GLY A 26 7.81 13.81 -1.53
N SER A 27 6.90 13.26 -0.71
CA SER A 27 6.38 11.90 -0.88
C SER A 27 5.62 11.76 -2.20
N PHE A 28 4.73 12.70 -2.52
CA PHE A 28 3.98 12.67 -3.78
C PHE A 28 4.89 12.75 -5.01
N ALA A 29 5.87 13.66 -4.99
CA ALA A 29 6.87 13.76 -6.04
C ALA A 29 7.68 12.46 -6.17
N TYR A 30 8.19 11.93 -5.06
CA TYR A 30 8.92 10.67 -5.03
C TYR A 30 8.12 9.53 -5.67
N PHE A 31 6.88 9.30 -5.24
CA PHE A 31 5.99 8.28 -5.83
C PHE A 31 5.77 8.50 -7.32
N LYS A 32 5.53 9.73 -7.77
CA LYS A 32 5.36 10.03 -9.20
C LYS A 32 6.61 9.73 -10.03
N TYR A 33 7.81 9.91 -9.47
CA TYR A 33 9.07 9.65 -10.16
C TYR A 33 9.52 8.18 -10.09
N THR A 34 9.23 7.47 -8.99
CA THR A 34 9.57 6.06 -8.85
C THR A 34 8.60 5.14 -9.60
N VAL A 35 7.29 5.40 -9.54
CA VAL A 35 6.27 4.59 -10.25
C VAL A 35 6.47 4.69 -11.76
N LYS A 36 6.85 5.86 -12.29
CA LYS A 36 7.17 6.01 -13.72
C LYS A 36 8.40 5.21 -14.18
N LYS A 37 9.27 4.78 -13.27
CA LYS A 37 10.43 3.94 -13.62
C LYS A 37 10.09 2.44 -13.63
N GLU A 38 9.02 2.02 -12.97
CA GLU A 38 8.60 0.61 -12.92
C GLU A 38 7.70 0.20 -14.10
N GLU A 39 7.15 1.15 -14.87
CA GLU A 39 6.30 0.85 -16.05
C GLU A 39 7.06 0.23 -17.25
N VAL A 40 8.38 0.03 -17.20
CA VAL A 40 9.19 -0.46 -18.36
C VAL A 40 9.62 -1.93 -18.22
N GLN A 41 9.14 -2.67 -17.22
CA GLN A 41 9.37 -4.12 -17.13
C GLN A 41 8.07 -4.88 -16.97
N GLU A 42 7.16 -4.74 -17.93
CA GLU A 42 6.15 -5.77 -18.16
C GLU A 42 6.87 -6.95 -18.84
N GLN A 43 7.51 -7.78 -18.02
CA GLN A 43 8.03 -9.08 -18.41
C GLN A 43 6.83 -9.90 -18.88
N GLU A 44 6.78 -10.21 -20.17
CA GLU A 44 5.75 -11.04 -20.80
C GLU A 44 5.73 -12.40 -20.08
N ASP A 45 4.76 -12.56 -19.18
CA ASP A 45 4.62 -13.73 -18.33
C ASP A 45 4.08 -14.87 -19.22
N PRO A 46 4.77 -16.03 -19.32
CA PRO A 46 4.31 -17.16 -20.15
C PRO A 46 2.93 -17.70 -19.76
N ASN A 47 2.35 -17.26 -18.63
CA ASN A 47 1.00 -17.58 -18.18
C ASN A 47 -0.08 -16.54 -18.54
N GLN A 48 0.22 -15.59 -19.43
CA GLN A 48 -0.70 -14.55 -19.88
C GLN A 48 -1.38 -14.96 -21.19
N VAL A 49 -2.71 -15.13 -21.16
CA VAL A 49 -3.51 -15.35 -22.37
C VAL A 49 -4.29 -14.08 -22.67
N VAL A 50 -3.96 -13.43 -23.79
CA VAL A 50 -4.63 -12.21 -24.25
C VAL A 50 -5.64 -12.55 -25.33
N HIS A 51 -6.92 -12.35 -25.03
CA HIS A 51 -7.99 -12.47 -26.01
C HIS A 51 -8.33 -11.07 -26.56
N ARG A 52 -8.02 -10.85 -27.84
CA ARG A 52 -8.36 -9.61 -28.55
C ARG A 52 -9.58 -9.80 -29.43
N THR A 53 -10.61 -8.99 -29.17
CA THR A 53 -11.80 -8.80 -30.00
C THR A 53 -11.76 -7.37 -30.54
N PRO A 54 -12.42 -7.02 -31.66
CA PRO A 54 -12.35 -5.66 -32.22
C PRO A 54 -12.70 -4.50 -31.28
N HIS A 55 -13.41 -4.79 -30.18
CA HIS A 55 -13.86 -3.77 -29.23
C HIS A 55 -13.31 -3.96 -27.81
N ASN A 56 -12.68 -5.10 -27.49
CA ASN A 56 -12.24 -5.41 -26.12
C ASN A 56 -10.96 -6.24 -26.13
N GLU A 57 -10.10 -5.96 -25.15
CA GLU A 57 -8.91 -6.76 -24.84
C GLU A 57 -9.09 -7.35 -23.44
N THR A 58 -9.14 -8.67 -23.35
CA THR A 58 -9.21 -9.40 -22.07
C THR A 58 -7.89 -10.08 -21.81
N VAL A 59 -7.25 -9.74 -20.69
CA VAL A 59 -5.98 -10.30 -20.26
C VAL A 59 -6.22 -11.26 -19.11
N ILE A 60 -6.01 -12.56 -19.33
CA ILE A 60 -6.11 -13.60 -18.30
C ILE A 60 -4.69 -13.95 -17.84
N ILE A 61 -4.38 -13.69 -16.57
CA ILE A 61 -3.06 -13.97 -15.97
C ILE A 61 -3.21 -15.10 -14.96
N TYR A 62 -2.67 -16.27 -15.27
CA TYR A 62 -2.69 -17.39 -14.34
C TYR A 62 -1.51 -17.32 -13.36
N LYS A 63 -1.81 -17.07 -12.08
CA LYS A 63 -0.81 -16.99 -11.01
C LYS A 63 -0.80 -18.30 -10.21
N LYS A 64 0.23 -19.12 -10.42
CA LYS A 64 0.36 -20.47 -9.84
C LYS A 64 0.35 -20.48 -8.29
N ASP A 65 0.89 -19.44 -7.66
CA ASP A 65 1.02 -19.34 -6.20
C ASP A 65 0.10 -18.24 -5.60
N PHE A 66 -1.01 -17.92 -6.27
CA PHE A 66 -1.90 -16.86 -5.81
C PHE A 66 -2.76 -17.33 -4.63
N VAL A 67 -2.36 -16.89 -3.44
CA VAL A 67 -3.20 -16.95 -2.23
C VAL A 67 -4.26 -15.85 -2.32
N PRO A 68 -5.58 -16.17 -2.39
CA PRO A 68 -6.62 -15.16 -2.49
C PRO A 68 -6.52 -14.11 -1.38
N TYR A 69 -6.67 -12.83 -1.70
CA TYR A 69 -6.60 -11.76 -0.69
C TYR A 69 -7.54 -12.00 0.50
N SER A 70 -8.71 -12.60 0.25
CA SER A 70 -9.65 -13.04 1.27
C SER A 70 -9.00 -14.00 2.28
N SER A 71 -8.22 -14.98 1.81
CA SER A 71 -7.52 -15.94 2.67
C SER A 71 -6.39 -15.29 3.47
N ARG A 72 -5.69 -14.29 2.92
CA ARG A 72 -4.68 -13.52 3.67
C ARG A 72 -5.29 -12.69 4.79
N ILE A 73 -6.38 -11.98 4.48
CA ILE A 73 -7.13 -11.17 5.45
C ILE A 73 -7.75 -12.09 6.51
N TYR A 74 -8.31 -13.23 6.10
CA TYR A 74 -8.84 -14.24 7.02
C TYR A 74 -7.76 -14.77 7.96
N THR A 75 -6.58 -15.17 7.46
CA THR A 75 -5.46 -15.62 8.31
C THR A 75 -4.97 -14.53 9.27
N PHE A 76 -4.89 -13.29 8.79
CA PHE A 76 -4.51 -12.14 9.63
C PHE A 76 -5.52 -11.93 10.76
N ILE A 77 -6.81 -11.80 10.44
CA ILE A 77 -7.87 -11.62 11.46
C ILE A 77 -7.95 -12.83 12.40
N ARG A 78 -7.86 -14.04 11.86
CA ARG A 78 -7.86 -15.28 12.64
C ARG A 78 -6.72 -15.29 13.65
N SER A 79 -5.52 -14.84 13.28
CA SER A 79 -4.37 -14.78 14.19
C SER A 79 -4.56 -13.84 15.38
N PHE A 80 -5.43 -12.83 15.28
CA PHE A 80 -5.81 -11.98 16.41
C PHE A 80 -6.93 -12.57 17.26
N SER A 81 -7.77 -13.43 16.69
CA SER A 81 -8.87 -14.09 17.41
C SER A 81 -8.48 -15.45 18.03
N SER A 82 -7.37 -16.03 17.61
CA SER A 82 -6.87 -17.30 18.15
C SER A 82 -6.17 -17.03 19.48
N ASP A 83 -6.88 -17.28 20.58
CA ASP A 83 -6.32 -17.34 21.94
C ASP A 83 -5.15 -18.35 21.96
N PRO A 84 -4.04 -18.10 22.68
CA PRO A 84 -2.92 -19.02 22.76
C PRO A 84 -3.30 -20.19 23.68
N GLY A 85 -3.97 -21.20 23.13
CA GLY A 85 -4.14 -22.50 23.80
C GLY A 85 -5.56 -23.05 23.88
N THR A 86 -6.23 -23.29 22.76
CA THR A 86 -7.27 -24.33 22.70
C THR A 86 -6.78 -25.42 21.75
N GLY A 87 -6.55 -26.60 22.30
CA GLY A 87 -5.74 -27.66 21.72
C GLY A 87 -6.41 -28.41 20.58
N ASP A 88 -5.60 -28.64 19.55
CA ASP A 88 -5.83 -29.66 18.53
C ASP A 88 -5.59 -31.04 19.19
N ASN A 89 -6.60 -31.57 19.85
CA ASN A 89 -6.70 -32.99 20.15
C ASN A 89 -7.99 -33.50 19.51
N GLU A 90 -7.91 -33.95 18.27
CA GLU A 90 -8.78 -35.02 17.79
C GLU A 90 -8.06 -35.82 16.70
N LYS A 91 -8.19 -37.14 16.84
CA LYS A 91 -7.47 -38.22 16.16
C LYS A 91 -7.84 -38.35 14.68
#